data_AF-A0A1G1UYP9-F1
#
_entry.id   AF-A0A1G1UYP9-F1
#
_cell.length_a   1.000
_cell.length_b   1.000
_cell.length_c   1.000
_cell.angle_alpha   90.00
_cell.angle_beta   90.00
_cell.angle_gamma   90.00
#
_symmetry.space_group_name_H-M   'P 1'
#
loop_
_entity.id
_entity.type
_entity.pdbx_description
1 polymer ?
#
loop_
_entity_poly.entity_id
_entity_poly.type
_entity_poly.pdbx_seq_one_letter_code
_entity_poly.pdbx_strand_id
1 'polypeptide(L)'
;MIALFGPAVAITLAYFVTTPCYLINFYLARIYGRPLAEKIVGRGALKKMDTFVANSGLGVLVVIRLFQSSNFDYFSYAFGLTAISFKTFAVINILVGIPAALIAYTIYSLSGSLTQGVIATYIVGVVFAGLSILLSLYLNNRKSRWS
;
A
#
# COMPACT_ATOMS: atom_id res chain seq x y z
N MET A 1 -16.06 -14.47 8.54
CA MET A 1 -16.80 -13.58 7.62
C MET A 1 -17.06 -14.22 6.26
N ILE A 2 -16.03 -14.65 5.50
CA ILE A 2 -16.23 -15.20 4.14
C ILE A 2 -17.12 -16.45 4.14
N ALA A 3 -16.93 -17.37 5.08
CA ALA A 3 -17.76 -18.58 5.23
C ALA A 3 -19.20 -18.30 5.70
N LEU A 4 -19.49 -17.10 6.22
CA LEU A 4 -20.79 -16.73 6.81
C LEU A 4 -21.62 -15.83 5.88
N PHE A 5 -20.97 -14.91 5.14
CA PHE A 5 -21.63 -13.89 4.33
C PHE A 5 -21.27 -13.94 2.82
N GLY A 6 -20.42 -14.90 2.43
CA GLY A 6 -19.87 -14.98 1.07
C GLY A 6 -18.73 -13.98 0.82
N PRO A 7 -17.98 -14.16 -0.28
CA PRO A 7 -16.77 -13.37 -0.58
C PRO A 7 -17.08 -11.90 -0.87
N ALA A 8 -18.20 -11.58 -1.52
CA ALA A 8 -18.56 -10.20 -1.86
C ALA A 8 -18.77 -9.32 -0.61
N VAL A 9 -19.61 -9.78 0.32
CA VAL A 9 -19.93 -9.04 1.55
C VAL A 9 -18.71 -8.97 2.48
N ALA A 10 -17.95 -10.06 2.58
CA ALA A 10 -16.77 -10.09 3.43
C ALA A 10 -15.68 -9.12 2.96
N ILE A 11 -15.41 -9.04 1.64
CA ILE A 11 -14.37 -8.16 1.10
C ILE A 11 -14.79 -6.70 1.16
N THR A 12 -16.07 -6.39 0.88
CA THR A 12 -16.58 -5.01 1.00
C THR A 12 -16.52 -4.52 2.44
N LEU A 13 -16.98 -5.32 3.41
CA LEU A 13 -16.85 -4.98 4.83
C LEU A 13 -15.39 -4.79 5.23
N ALA A 14 -14.50 -5.71 4.83
CA ALA A 14 -13.07 -5.58 5.12
C ALA A 14 -12.48 -4.29 4.52
N TYR A 15 -12.89 -3.93 3.31
CA TYR A 15 -12.44 -2.70 2.66
C TYR A 15 -12.88 -1.45 3.42
N PHE A 16 -14.15 -1.39 3.84
CA PHE A 16 -14.69 -0.26 4.60
C PHE A 16 -14.10 -0.15 6.01
N VAL A 17 -13.66 -1.26 6.62
CA VAL A 17 -13.01 -1.25 7.94
C VAL A 17 -11.53 -0.87 7.83
N THR A 18 -10.80 -1.49 6.90
CA THR A 18 -9.34 -1.33 6.80
C THR A 18 -8.95 0.04 6.24
N THR A 19 -9.72 0.57 5.29
CA THR A 19 -9.44 1.88 4.67
C THR A 19 -9.34 3.02 5.70
N PRO A 20 -10.34 3.26 6.58
CA PRO A 20 -10.22 4.28 7.62
C PRO A 20 -9.15 3.92 8.66
N CYS A 21 -8.93 2.64 8.96
CA CYS A 21 -7.85 2.22 9.86
C CYS A 21 -6.47 2.68 9.36
N TYR A 22 -6.20 2.51 8.06
CA TYR A 22 -4.98 3.01 7.44
C TYR A 22 -4.89 4.54 7.52
N LEU A 23 -5.97 5.26 7.25
CA LEU A 23 -5.97 6.73 7.38
C LEU A 23 -5.65 7.19 8.80
N ILE A 24 -6.19 6.50 9.81
CA ILE A 24 -5.91 6.78 11.22
C ILE A 24 -4.44 6.51 11.53
N ASN A 25 -3.89 5.36 11.10
CA ASN A 25 -2.48 5.02 11.31
C ASN A 25 -1.54 6.08 10.70
N PHE A 26 -1.84 6.54 9.49
CA PHE A 26 -1.10 7.63 8.85
C PHE A 26 -1.20 8.92 9.68
N TYR A 27 -2.40 9.28 10.12
CA TYR A 27 -2.64 10.52 10.84
C TYR A 27 -1.97 10.53 12.22
N LEU A 28 -2.02 9.41 12.94
CA LEU A 28 -1.32 9.23 14.22
C LEU A 28 0.19 9.32 14.05
N ALA A 29 0.75 8.67 13.02
CA ALA A 29 2.16 8.79 12.69
C ALA A 29 2.54 10.24 12.37
N ARG A 30 1.68 10.99 11.68
CA ARG A 30 1.93 12.38 11.31
C ARG A 30 2.02 13.31 12.52
N ILE A 31 1.08 13.19 13.45
CA ILE A 31 0.97 14.07 14.61
C ILE A 31 1.95 13.67 15.72
N TYR A 32 1.96 12.39 16.07
CA TYR A 32 2.70 11.90 17.24
C TYR A 32 4.00 11.22 16.85
N GLY A 33 3.98 10.43 15.77
CA GLY A 33 5.14 9.66 15.32
C GLY A 33 6.27 10.54 14.80
N ARG A 34 5.98 11.50 13.92
CA ARG A 34 7.01 12.30 13.23
C ARG A 34 7.79 13.21 14.18
N PRO A 35 7.16 13.97 15.12
CA PRO A 35 7.92 14.74 16.10
C PRO A 35 8.78 13.88 17.03
N LEU A 36 8.29 12.69 17.39
CA LEU A 36 9.06 11.73 18.18
C LEU A 36 10.25 11.18 17.38
N ALA A 37 10.03 10.78 16.13
CA ALA A 37 11.08 10.30 15.23
C ALA A 37 12.13 11.39 14.95
N GLU A 38 11.74 12.66 14.85
CA GLU A 38 12.68 13.79 14.74
C GLU A 38 13.59 13.90 15.96
N LYS A 39 13.09 13.63 17.16
CA LYS A 39 13.88 13.64 18.41
C LYS A 39 14.82 12.44 18.53
N ILE A 40 14.41 11.26 18.04
CA ILE A 40 15.17 10.01 18.17
C ILE A 40 16.24 9.90 17.08
N VAL A 41 15.85 10.08 15.81
CA VAL A 41 16.70 9.80 14.64
C VAL A 41 17.33 11.08 14.08
N GLY A 42 16.82 12.25 14.48
CA GLY A 42 17.28 13.55 14.02
C GLY A 42 16.62 14.02 12.72
N ARG A 43 16.44 15.33 12.60
CA ARG A 43 15.78 15.97 11.44
C ARG A 43 16.47 15.69 10.10
N GLY A 44 17.81 15.56 10.12
CA GLY A 44 18.59 15.31 8.91
C GLY A 44 18.26 13.96 8.24
N ALA A 45 18.06 12.91 9.05
CA ALA A 45 17.70 11.59 8.56
C ALA A 45 16.28 11.57 7.94
N LEU A 46 15.31 12.18 8.63
CA LEU A 46 13.94 12.29 8.12
C LEU A 46 13.86 13.14 6.84
N LYS A 47 14.66 14.21 6.75
CA LYS A 47 14.72 15.03 5.53
C LYS A 47 15.28 14.25 4.33
N LYS A 48 16.26 13.37 4.53
CA LYS A 48 16.74 12.45 3.47
C LYS A 48 15.63 11.50 3.01
N MET A 49 14.86 10.96 3.96
CA MET A 49 13.73 10.10 3.66
C MET A 49 12.63 10.85 2.90
N ASP A 50 12.34 12.09 3.28
CA ASP A 50 11.39 12.95 2.56
C ASP A 50 11.83 13.20 1.11
N THR A 51 13.10 13.52 0.88
CA THR A 51 13.64 13.70 -0.48
C THR A 51 13.56 12.42 -1.29
N PHE A 52 13.88 11.27 -0.69
CA PHE A 52 13.76 9.98 -1.36
C PHE A 52 12.32 9.72 -1.80
N VAL A 53 11.35 9.91 -0.90
CA VAL A 53 9.93 9.70 -1.18
C VAL A 53 9.39 10.71 -2.20
N ALA A 54 9.84 11.96 -2.14
CA ALA A 54 9.49 12.97 -3.14
C ALA A 54 9.99 12.57 -4.54
N ASN A 55 11.20 12.00 -4.64
CA ASN A 55 11.79 11.53 -5.89
C ASN A 55 11.16 10.23 -6.42
N SER A 56 10.82 9.29 -5.53
CA SER A 56 10.15 8.05 -5.92
C SER A 56 8.68 8.27 -6.30
N GLY A 57 8.10 9.40 -5.90
CA GLY A 57 6.78 9.86 -6.32
C GLY A 57 5.63 8.96 -5.84
N LEU A 58 4.46 9.15 -6.45
CA LEU A 58 3.22 8.43 -6.12
C LEU A 58 3.30 6.92 -6.42
N GLY A 59 4.26 6.50 -7.25
CA GLY A 59 4.43 5.10 -7.65
C GLY A 59 4.73 4.17 -6.47
N VAL A 60 5.53 4.62 -5.49
CA VAL A 60 5.86 3.82 -4.30
C VAL A 60 4.62 3.50 -3.47
N LEU A 61 3.70 4.46 -3.32
CA LEU A 61 2.44 4.25 -2.61
C LEU A 61 1.57 3.19 -3.30
N VAL A 62 1.49 3.24 -4.63
CA VAL A 62 0.70 2.29 -5.43
C VAL A 62 1.30 0.88 -5.32
N VAL A 63 2.62 0.74 -5.50
CA VAL A 63 3.31 -0.55 -5.45
C VAL A 63 3.18 -1.19 -4.07
N ILE A 64 3.45 -0.43 -3.01
CA ILE A 64 3.36 -0.94 -1.64
C ILE A 64 1.93 -1.33 -1.28
N ARG A 65 0.93 -0.56 -1.73
CA ARG A 65 -0.49 -0.88 -1.48
C ARG A 65 -0.92 -2.17 -2.17
N LEU A 66 -0.46 -2.41 -3.40
CA LEU A 66 -0.77 -3.63 -4.14
C LEU A 66 -0.02 -4.86 -3.59
N PHE A 67 1.18 -4.66 -3.04
CA PHE A 67 2.02 -5.74 -2.53
C PHE A 67 1.59 -6.22 -1.14
N GLN A 68 1.24 -5.31 -0.22
CA GLN A 68 1.20 -5.61 1.23
C GLN A 68 -0.20 -5.49 1.84
N SER A 69 -1.27 -5.92 1.15
CA SER A 69 -2.64 -5.78 1.67
C SER A 69 -2.82 -6.21 3.13
N SER A 70 -2.14 -7.27 3.59
CA SER A 70 -2.18 -7.76 4.98
C SER A 70 -1.30 -7.00 5.97
N ASN A 71 -0.24 -6.33 5.51
CA ASN A 71 0.77 -5.64 6.34
C ASN A 71 0.77 -4.12 6.09
N PHE A 72 -0.23 -3.62 5.38
CA PHE A 72 -0.25 -2.23 4.93
C PHE A 72 -0.34 -1.25 6.10
N ASP A 73 -0.73 -1.70 7.30
CA ASP A 73 -0.69 -0.91 8.53
C ASP A 73 0.69 -0.33 8.83
N TYR A 74 1.75 -1.15 8.72
CA TYR A 74 3.12 -0.71 8.95
C TYR A 74 3.54 0.36 7.94
N PHE A 75 3.16 0.16 6.68
CA PHE A 75 3.46 1.10 5.61
C PHE A 75 2.67 2.40 5.75
N SER A 76 1.39 2.32 6.12
CA SER A 76 0.56 3.48 6.38
C SER A 76 1.19 4.36 7.47
N TYR A 77 1.64 3.74 8.56
CA TYR A 77 2.36 4.43 9.61
C TYR A 77 3.67 5.04 9.10
N ALA A 78 4.48 4.27 8.36
CA ALA A 78 5.73 4.76 7.78
C ALA A 78 5.51 5.96 6.85
N PHE A 79 4.48 5.92 5.99
CA PHE A 79 4.15 7.04 5.11
C PHE A 79 3.75 8.29 5.89
N GLY A 80 3.08 8.15 7.04
CA GLY A 80 2.76 9.29 7.91
C GLY A 80 4.00 9.98 8.50
N LEU A 81 5.13 9.26 8.61
CA LEU A 81 6.41 9.84 9.01
C LEU A 81 7.11 10.62 7.87
N THR A 82 6.73 10.39 6.61
CA THR A 82 7.32 11.03 5.42
C THR A 82 6.61 12.33 5.04
N ALA A 83 7.14 13.10 4.08
CA ALA A 83 6.55 14.36 3.60
C ALA A 83 5.24 14.20 2.80
N ILE A 84 4.79 12.98 2.52
CA ILE A 84 3.53 12.72 1.78
C ILE A 84 2.37 13.46 2.45
N SER A 85 1.51 14.08 1.65
CA SER A 85 0.32 14.76 2.17
C SER A 85 -0.79 13.75 2.49
N PHE A 86 -1.58 14.05 3.53
CA PHE A 86 -2.72 13.20 3.90
C PHE A 86 -3.70 13.01 2.73
N LYS A 87 -4.00 14.08 1.98
CA LYS A 87 -4.89 14.01 0.82
C LYS A 87 -4.36 13.06 -0.24
N THR A 88 -3.07 13.16 -0.55
CA THR A 88 -2.39 12.27 -1.50
C THR A 88 -2.48 10.82 -1.06
N PHE A 89 -2.18 10.55 0.21
CA PHE A 89 -2.27 9.21 0.79
C PHE A 89 -3.71 8.67 0.72
N ALA A 90 -4.69 9.47 1.14
CA ALA A 90 -6.08 9.05 1.18
C ALA A 90 -6.65 8.72 -0.20
N VAL A 91 -6.40 9.59 -1.18
CA VAL A 91 -6.85 9.39 -2.57
C VAL A 91 -6.24 8.12 -3.15
N ILE A 92 -4.92 7.91 -2.98
CA ILE A 92 -4.25 6.72 -3.52
C ILE A 92 -4.73 5.46 -2.80
N ASN A 93 -4.83 5.48 -1.48
CA ASN A 93 -5.28 4.33 -0.69
C ASN A 93 -6.68 3.86 -1.13
N ILE A 94 -7.61 4.81 -1.35
CA ILE A 94 -8.96 4.50 -1.80
C ILE A 94 -8.94 4.00 -3.25
N LEU A 95 -8.36 4.78 -4.17
CA LEU A 95 -8.38 4.46 -5.61
C LEU A 95 -7.66 3.16 -5.96
N VAL A 96 -6.51 2.88 -5.33
CA VAL A 96 -5.75 1.63 -5.55
C VAL A 96 -6.40 0.46 -4.80
N GLY A 97 -7.08 0.74 -3.69
CA GLY A 97 -7.73 -0.29 -2.91
C GLY A 97 -8.96 -0.90 -3.58
N ILE A 98 -9.71 -0.13 -4.39
CA ILE A 98 -10.87 -0.64 -5.15
C ILE A 98 -10.50 -1.78 -6.13
N PRO A 99 -9.54 -1.60 -7.06
CA PRO A 99 -9.16 -2.67 -7.99
C PRO A 99 -8.52 -3.85 -7.24
N ALA A 100 -7.77 -3.61 -6.16
CA ALA A 100 -7.24 -4.69 -5.33
C ALA A 100 -8.35 -5.53 -4.67
N ALA A 101 -9.41 -4.89 -4.17
CA ALA A 101 -10.58 -5.58 -3.63
C ALA A 101 -11.32 -6.39 -4.70
N LEU A 102 -11.42 -5.87 -5.93
CA LEU A 102 -12.03 -6.59 -7.05
C LEU A 102 -11.23 -7.84 -7.44
N ILE A 103 -9.89 -7.73 -7.51
CA ILE A 103 -9.01 -8.87 -7.79
C ILE A 103 -9.12 -9.91 -6.67
N ALA A 104 -9.15 -9.49 -5.41
CA ALA A 104 -9.38 -10.42 -4.30
C ALA A 104 -10.74 -11.12 -4.46
N TYR A 105 -11.80 -10.38 -4.80
CA TYR A 105 -13.13 -10.97 -4.99
C TYR A 105 -13.13 -12.05 -6.08
N THR A 106 -12.53 -11.79 -7.24
CA THR A 106 -12.46 -12.80 -8.31
C THR A 106 -11.68 -14.03 -7.86
N ILE A 107 -10.52 -13.85 -7.20
CA ILE A 107 -9.72 -14.96 -6.67
C ILE A 107 -10.51 -15.81 -5.67
N TYR A 108 -11.13 -15.18 -4.66
CA TYR A 108 -11.89 -15.91 -3.64
C TYR A 108 -13.16 -16.55 -4.20
N SER A 109 -13.78 -15.99 -5.25
CA SER A 109 -14.94 -16.59 -5.93
C SER A 109 -14.57 -17.84 -6.76
N LEU A 110 -13.36 -17.89 -7.30
CA LEU A 110 -12.84 -19.01 -8.09
C LEU A 110 -12.14 -20.09 -7.25
N SER A 111 -11.83 -19.77 -5.99
CA SER A 111 -11.11 -20.68 -5.10
C SER A 111 -12.07 -21.67 -4.44
N GLY A 112 -11.78 -22.97 -4.55
CA GLY A 112 -12.58 -24.02 -3.92
C GLY A 112 -12.43 -24.09 -2.40
N SER A 113 -11.45 -23.40 -1.83
CA SER A 113 -11.24 -23.31 -0.38
C SER A 113 -10.69 -21.94 0.03
N LEU A 114 -10.94 -21.56 1.28
CA LEU A 114 -10.43 -20.30 1.84
C LEU A 114 -8.89 -20.25 1.79
N THR A 115 -8.22 -21.36 2.13
CA THR A 115 -6.77 -21.47 2.13
C THR A 115 -6.19 -21.23 0.74
N GLN A 116 -6.79 -21.80 -0.31
CA GLN A 116 -6.38 -21.56 -1.69
C GLN A 116 -6.58 -20.09 -2.09
N GLY A 117 -7.69 -19.46 -1.70
CA GLY A 117 -7.95 -18.05 -1.97
C GLY A 117 -6.93 -17.12 -1.32
N VAL A 118 -6.56 -17.40 -0.07
CA VAL A 118 -5.51 -16.65 0.65
C VAL A 118 -4.17 -16.79 -0.06
N ILE A 119 -3.74 -18.03 -0.36
CA ILE A 119 -2.47 -18.31 -1.04
C ILE A 119 -2.43 -17.65 -2.41
N ALA A 120 -3.49 -17.80 -3.22
CA ALA A 120 -3.59 -17.21 -4.55
C ALA A 120 -3.54 -15.68 -4.50
N THR A 121 -4.24 -15.05 -3.55
CA THR A 121 -4.19 -13.60 -3.36
C THR A 121 -2.78 -13.13 -3.04
N TYR A 122 -2.05 -13.88 -2.20
CA TYR A 122 -0.67 -13.56 -1.85
C TYR A 122 0.28 -13.70 -3.05
N ILE A 123 0.17 -14.78 -3.82
CA ILE A 123 0.96 -15.02 -5.04
C ILE A 123 0.73 -13.89 -6.05
N VAL A 124 -0.53 -13.53 -6.31
CA VAL A 124 -0.87 -12.44 -7.23
C VAL A 124 -0.26 -11.12 -6.75
N GLY A 125 -0.35 -10.80 -5.46
CA GLY A 125 0.27 -9.61 -4.88
C GLY A 125 1.79 -9.57 -5.10
N VAL A 126 2.49 -10.69 -4.89
CA VAL A 126 3.94 -10.81 -5.12
C VAL A 126 4.29 -10.64 -6.60
N VAL A 127 3.53 -11.26 -7.51
CA VAL A 127 3.76 -11.14 -8.97
C VAL A 127 3.56 -9.71 -9.44
N PHE A 128 2.49 -9.03 -9.00
CA PHE A 128 2.25 -7.63 -9.33
C PHE A 128 3.36 -6.72 -8.83
N ALA A 129 3.86 -6.95 -7.62
CA ALA A 129 5.00 -6.20 -7.08
C ALA A 129 6.27 -6.42 -7.92
N GLY A 130 6.59 -7.68 -8.24
CA GLY A 130 7.72 -8.02 -9.11
C GLY A 130 7.63 -7.32 -10.47
N LEU A 131 6.47 -7.38 -11.13
CA LEU A 131 6.21 -6.69 -12.40
C LEU A 131 6.36 -5.18 -12.29
N SER A 132 5.87 -4.56 -11.20
CA SER A 132 5.96 -3.12 -11.00
C SER A 132 7.41 -2.64 -10.81
N ILE A 133 8.23 -3.43 -10.13
CA ILE A 133 9.66 -3.16 -9.96
C ILE A 133 10.38 -3.32 -11.30
N LEU A 134 10.13 -4.42 -12.02
CA LEU A 134 10.72 -4.67 -13.34
C LEU A 134 10.36 -3.57 -14.34
N LEU A 135 9.10 -3.13 -14.35
CA LEU A 135 8.64 -2.02 -15.19
C LEU A 135 9.35 -0.72 -14.82
N SER A 136 9.49 -0.43 -13.53
CA SER A 136 10.20 0.75 -13.04
C SER A 136 11.67 0.76 -13.49
N LEU A 137 12.34 -0.41 -13.42
CA LEU A 137 13.72 -0.57 -13.91
C LEU A 137 13.80 -0.43 -15.44
N TYR A 138 12.87 -1.01 -16.19
CA TYR A 138 12.81 -0.91 -17.65
C TYR A 138 12.63 0.54 -18.11
N LEU A 139 11.70 1.27 -17.51
CA LEU A 139 11.44 2.68 -17.84
C LEU A 139 12.63 3.57 -17.48
N ASN A 140 13.29 3.31 -16.35
CA ASN A 140 14.48 4.05 -15.93
C ASN A 140 15.67 3.82 -16.90
N ASN A 141 15.90 2.57 -17.31
CA ASN A 141 16.91 2.23 -18.31
C ASN A 141 16.64 2.86 -19.68
N ARG A 142 15.37 3.02 -20.08
CA ARG A 142 15.04 3.80 -21.28
C ARG A 142 15.36 5.27 -21.12
N LYS A 143 15.04 5.88 -19.97
CA LYS A 143 15.26 7.31 -19.74
C LYS A 143 16.74 7.69 -19.77
N SER A 144 17.62 6.82 -19.28
CA SER A 144 19.09 6.97 -19.33
C SER A 144 19.69 6.79 -20.74
N ARG A 145 18.93 6.30 -21.73
CA ARG A 145 19.43 6.04 -23.09
C ARG A 145 19.14 7.20 -24.06
N TRP A 146 18.46 8.25 -23.60
CA TRP A 146 18.08 9.45 -24.38
C TRP A 146 18.50 10.76 -23.70
N SER A 147 19.35 10.69 -22.66
CA SER A 147 20.02 11.83 -22.00
C SER A 147 21.52 11.73 -22.20
#